data_AF-A0A2V8H892-F1
#
_entry.id   AF-A0A2V8H892-F1
#
_cell.length_a   1.000
_cell.length_b   1.000
_cell.length_c   1.000
_cell.angle_alpha   90.00
_cell.angle_beta   90.00
_cell.angle_gamma   90.00
#
_symmetry.space_group_name_H-M   'P 1'
#
loop_
_entity.id
_entity.type
_entity.pdbx_description
1 polymer ?
#
loop_
_entity_poly.entity_id
_entity_poly.type
_entity_poly.pdbx_seq_one_letter_code
_entity_poly.pdbx_strand_id
1 'polypeptide(L)'
;MCFPSIAAAQTATTFDPNAGNITLTSHFDFVNAYMFRGLRQDDTRLIMWPSADAGIRLHTGSGTLKRADLHVGSWNSLHTGLAGSSGPTGRLWYESDFYSTLALEVGDGVTVGTTYTAYTSPNSSFSAVKELSFGVGT
;
A
#
# COMPACT_ATOMS: atom_id res chain seq x y z
N MET A 1 4.76 -9.39 5.11
CA MET A 1 5.26 -8.00 5.27
C MET A 1 6.65 -8.10 5.87
N CYS A 2 7.68 -7.63 5.16
CA CYS A 2 9.08 -7.75 5.58
C CYS A 2 9.51 -6.44 6.23
N PHE A 3 9.99 -6.50 7.47
CA PHE A 3 10.62 -5.37 8.15
C PHE A 3 12.08 -5.27 7.69
N PRO A 4 12.61 -4.09 7.33
CA PRO A 4 13.99 -3.97 6.89
C PRO A 4 14.95 -4.17 8.08
N SER A 5 16.03 -4.91 7.82
CA SER A 5 17.15 -5.08 8.74
C SER A 5 18.01 -3.81 8.76
N ILE A 6 18.47 -3.38 9.93
CA ILE A 6 19.22 -2.13 10.11
C ILE A 6 20.70 -2.38 9.77
N ALA A 7 21.08 -2.11 8.52
CA ALA A 7 22.49 -1.89 8.18
C ALA A 7 22.83 -0.41 8.47
N ALA A 8 23.94 -0.15 9.14
CA ALA A 8 24.41 1.20 9.44
C ALA A 8 24.74 1.96 8.14
N ALA A 9 23.86 2.86 7.71
CA ALA A 9 24.09 3.74 6.57
C ALA A 9 24.95 4.94 7.00
N GLN A 10 26.01 5.22 6.23
CA GLN A 10 26.85 6.41 6.38
C GLN A 10 26.00 7.68 6.31
N THR A 11 26.22 8.59 7.27
CA THR A 11 25.60 9.93 7.30
C THR A 11 26.17 10.79 6.17
N ALA A 12 25.69 10.57 4.95
CA ALA A 12 25.68 11.64 3.96
C ALA A 12 24.56 12.61 4.37
N THR A 13 24.87 13.89 4.49
CA THR A 13 23.83 14.94 4.53
C THR A 13 23.16 14.97 3.17
N THR A 14 22.21 14.06 2.98
CA THR A 14 21.37 13.99 1.79
C THR A 14 20.48 15.21 1.81
N PHE A 15 20.64 16.10 0.82
CA PHE A 15 19.62 17.08 0.48
C PHE A 15 18.31 16.30 0.28
N ASP A 16 17.36 16.47 1.20
CA ASP A 16 16.02 15.91 1.02
C ASP A 16 15.27 16.85 0.07
N PRO A 17 15.03 16.45 -1.19
CA PRO A 17 14.28 17.29 -2.12
C PRO A 17 12.84 17.50 -1.67
N ASN A 18 12.34 16.72 -0.70
CA ASN A 18 11.00 16.83 -0.16
C ASN A 18 11.00 17.11 1.36
N ALA A 19 11.37 18.33 1.72
CA ALA A 19 11.29 18.82 3.12
C ALA A 19 9.84 19.12 3.58
N GLY A 20 8.83 18.84 2.76
CA GLY A 20 7.43 19.14 3.04
C GLY A 20 6.75 18.07 3.90
N ASN A 21 5.52 18.38 4.32
CA ASN A 21 4.68 17.44 5.08
C ASN A 21 3.96 16.42 4.19
N ILE A 22 4.13 16.48 2.87
CA ILE A 22 3.44 15.59 1.93
C ILE A 22 4.49 14.87 1.08
N THR A 23 4.40 13.55 1.02
CA THR A 23 5.21 12.70 0.16
C THR A 23 4.30 11.94 -0.79
N LEU A 24 4.54 12.07 -2.09
CA LEU A 24 3.84 11.31 -3.11
C LEU A 24 4.77 10.23 -3.66
N THR A 25 4.28 9.00 -3.73
CA THR A 25 5.00 7.87 -4.31
C THR A 25 4.10 7.16 -5.31
N SER A 26 4.67 6.70 -6.42
CA SER A 26 3.94 5.89 -7.40
C SER A 26 4.84 4.77 -7.92
N HIS A 27 4.25 3.61 -8.18
CA HIS A 27 4.96 2.47 -8.76
C HIS A 27 4.19 1.92 -9.96
N PHE A 28 4.92 1.25 -10.84
CA PHE A 28 4.35 0.50 -11.94
C PHE A 28 5.17 -0.78 -12.12
N ASP A 29 4.66 -1.88 -11.58
CA ASP A 29 5.35 -3.17 -11.62
C ASP A 29 4.78 -4.08 -12.72
N PHE A 30 5.63 -4.98 -13.23
CA PHE A 30 5.25 -6.03 -14.17
C PHE A 30 5.58 -7.39 -13.55
N VAL A 31 4.61 -8.28 -13.52
CA VAL A 31 4.74 -9.62 -12.93
C VAL A 31 4.05 -10.67 -13.79
N ASN A 32 4.42 -11.94 -13.58
CA ASN A 32 3.89 -13.08 -14.32
C ASN A 32 3.01 -14.01 -13.49
N ALA A 33 2.87 -13.78 -12.17
CA ALA A 33 2.00 -14.54 -11.29
C ALA A 33 1.43 -13.64 -10.19
N TYR A 34 0.17 -13.86 -9.83
CA TYR A 34 -0.53 -13.14 -8.77
C TYR A 34 -1.23 -14.08 -7.79
N MET A 35 -1.02 -13.81 -6.51
CA MET A 35 -1.64 -14.50 -5.39
C MET A 35 -2.50 -13.50 -4.63
N PHE A 36 -3.76 -13.83 -4.44
CA PHE A 36 -4.67 -13.07 -3.59
C PHE A 36 -4.99 -13.90 -2.36
N ARG A 37 -4.65 -13.38 -1.18
CA ARG A 37 -4.87 -14.06 0.12
C ARG A 37 -4.35 -15.52 0.16
N GLY A 38 -3.21 -15.77 -0.50
CA GLY A 38 -2.60 -17.10 -0.56
C GLY A 38 -3.16 -18.03 -1.64
N LEU A 39 -4.17 -17.61 -2.41
CA LEU A 39 -4.72 -18.35 -3.54
C LEU A 39 -4.24 -17.73 -4.86
N ARG A 40 -3.71 -18.57 -5.75
CA ARG A 40 -3.33 -18.15 -7.09
C ARG A 40 -4.55 -17.70 -7.89
N GLN A 41 -4.50 -16.46 -8.38
CA GLN A 41 -5.55 -15.90 -9.25
C GLN A 41 -5.18 -15.98 -10.73
N ASP A 42 -3.91 -15.74 -11.07
CA ASP A 42 -3.43 -15.77 -12.45
C ASP A 42 -1.92 -16.01 -12.49
N ASP A 43 -1.46 -16.87 -13.38
CA ASP A 43 -0.05 -17.10 -13.73
C ASP A 43 0.15 -17.26 -15.24
N THR A 44 -0.83 -16.83 -16.03
CA THR A 44 -0.93 -17.25 -17.43
C THR A 44 -0.34 -16.27 -18.43
N ARG A 45 -0.28 -14.98 -18.10
CA ARG A 45 0.20 -13.90 -18.97
C ARG A 45 0.75 -12.72 -18.15
N LEU A 46 0.90 -11.57 -18.80
CA LEU A 46 1.36 -10.33 -18.19
C LEU A 46 0.32 -9.77 -17.21
N ILE A 47 0.83 -9.34 -16.06
CA ILE A 47 0.10 -8.64 -15.00
C ILE A 47 0.84 -7.34 -14.70
N MET A 48 0.10 -6.24 -14.57
CA MET A 48 0.64 -4.89 -14.33
C MET A 48 0.05 -4.29 -13.07
N TRP A 49 0.90 -3.68 -12.24
CA TRP A 49 0.54 -3.11 -10.94
C TRP A 49 0.85 -1.61 -10.84
N PRO A 50 -0.02 -0.74 -11.37
CA PRO A 50 0.06 0.67 -11.08
C PRO A 50 -0.42 0.95 -9.64
N SER A 51 0.35 1.74 -8.91
CA SER A 51 -0.01 2.24 -7.58
C SER A 51 0.37 3.69 -7.38
N ALA A 52 -0.35 4.36 -6.49
CA ALA A 52 -0.05 5.71 -6.04
C ALA A 52 -0.39 5.84 -4.56
N ASP A 53 0.47 6.52 -3.81
CA ASP A 53 0.40 6.70 -2.36
C ASP A 53 0.76 8.13 -1.98
N ALA A 54 0.01 8.71 -1.05
CA ALA A 54 0.30 9.97 -0.41
C ALA A 54 0.47 9.78 1.10
N GLY A 55 1.66 10.09 1.61
CA GLY A 55 1.94 10.21 3.04
C GLY A 55 1.86 11.67 3.48
N ILE A 56 1.14 11.95 4.56
CA ILE A 56 0.89 13.30 5.07
C ILE A 56 1.25 13.35 6.55
N ARG A 57 2.25 14.18 6.89
CA ARG A 57 2.61 14.55 8.28
C ARG A 57 1.54 15.51 8.82
N LEU A 58 0.66 15.00 9.67
CA LEU A 58 -0.41 15.79 10.29
C LEU A 58 0.09 16.55 11.53
N HIS A 59 1.01 15.94 12.28
CA HIS A 59 1.50 16.49 13.54
C HIS A 59 2.94 16.05 13.84
N THR A 60 3.70 16.92 14.50
CA THR A 60 4.98 16.61 15.15
C THR A 60 5.10 17.46 16.42
N GLY A 61 5.43 16.84 17.55
CA GLY A 61 5.47 17.52 18.84
C GLY A 61 6.34 16.83 19.88
N SER A 62 6.56 17.50 21.01
CA SER A 62 7.39 17.01 22.12
C SER A 62 6.60 16.35 23.26
N GLY A 63 5.27 16.40 23.23
CA GLY A 63 4.38 15.84 24.26
C GLY A 63 4.26 14.31 24.21
N THR A 64 3.16 13.77 24.75
CA THR A 64 2.88 12.32 24.72
C THR A 64 2.66 11.81 23.29
N LEU A 65 1.90 12.55 22.47
CA LEU A 65 1.84 12.29 21.04
C LEU A 65 3.04 12.96 20.38
N LYS A 66 3.96 12.15 19.86
CA LYS A 66 5.16 12.63 19.16
C LYS A 66 4.85 12.97 17.71
N ARG A 67 4.05 12.12 17.06
CA ARG A 67 3.82 12.23 15.61
C ARG A 67 2.46 11.65 15.22
N ALA A 68 1.83 12.24 14.21
CA ALA A 68 0.68 11.66 13.54
C ALA A 68 0.87 11.75 12.01
N ASP A 69 0.66 10.63 11.33
CA ASP A 69 0.74 10.52 9.88
C ASP A 69 -0.55 9.92 9.32
N LEU A 70 -0.99 10.45 8.19
CA LEU A 70 -2.03 9.87 7.37
C LEU A 70 -1.40 9.37 6.06
N HIS A 71 -1.60 8.10 5.75
CA HIS A 71 -1.27 7.53 4.46
C HIS A 71 -2.55 7.19 3.72
N VAL A 72 -2.65 7.59 2.45
CA VAL A 72 -3.78 7.22 1.59
C VAL A 72 -3.22 6.78 0.26
N GLY A 73 -3.66 5.63 -0.22
CA GLY A 73 -3.18 5.12 -1.48
C GLY A 73 -4.14 4.19 -2.18
N SER A 74 -3.77 3.87 -3.41
CA SER A 74 -4.44 2.86 -4.20
C SER A 74 -3.42 2.00 -4.95
N TRP A 75 -3.74 0.72 -5.03
CA TRP A 75 -3.01 -0.27 -5.80
C TRP A 75 -3.99 -1.00 -6.72
N ASN A 76 -3.55 -1.38 -7.91
CA ASN A 76 -4.43 -1.98 -8.91
C ASN A 76 -3.77 -3.18 -9.55
N SER A 77 -4.55 -4.21 -9.88
CA SER A 77 -4.10 -5.37 -10.63
C SER A 77 -4.76 -5.43 -12.01
N LEU A 78 -3.95 -5.28 -13.06
CA LEU A 78 -4.37 -5.34 -14.45
C LEU A 78 -3.85 -6.64 -15.08
N HIS A 79 -4.74 -7.50 -15.56
CA HIS A 79 -4.41 -8.84 -16.03
C HIS A 79 -4.74 -9.03 -17.51
N THR A 80 -3.74 -9.45 -18.29
CA THR A 80 -3.98 -9.89 -19.68
C THR A 80 -4.39 -11.37 -19.77
N GLY A 81 -4.24 -12.10 -18.66
CA GLY A 81 -4.47 -13.54 -18.52
C GLY A 81 -5.90 -13.93 -18.12
N LEU A 82 -6.01 -15.09 -17.47
CA LEU A 82 -7.28 -15.71 -17.06
C LEU A 82 -8.08 -14.88 -16.05
N ALA A 83 -7.44 -14.06 -15.23
CA ALA A 83 -8.15 -13.19 -14.29
C ALA A 83 -8.63 -11.87 -14.94
N GLY A 84 -8.22 -11.58 -16.18
CA GLY A 84 -8.59 -10.34 -16.87
C GLY A 84 -9.04 -10.52 -18.30
N SER A 85 -8.34 -9.93 -19.27
CA SER A 85 -8.84 -9.80 -20.65
C SER A 85 -9.04 -11.13 -21.38
N SER A 86 -8.34 -12.20 -20.97
CA SER A 86 -8.51 -13.55 -21.52
C SER A 86 -9.45 -14.42 -20.67
N GLY A 87 -10.00 -13.86 -19.60
CA GLY A 87 -10.87 -14.52 -18.65
C GLY A 87 -12.36 -14.37 -18.97
N PRO A 88 -13.24 -14.93 -18.11
CA PRO A 88 -14.69 -14.90 -18.31
C PRO A 88 -15.29 -13.48 -18.38
N THR A 89 -14.67 -12.51 -17.70
CA THR A 89 -15.14 -11.12 -17.70
C THR A 89 -14.70 -10.33 -18.92
N GLY A 90 -13.66 -10.78 -19.63
CA GLY A 90 -13.06 -10.10 -20.78
C GLY A 90 -12.48 -8.71 -20.47
N ARG A 91 -12.33 -8.36 -19.19
CA ARG A 91 -11.96 -7.01 -18.74
C ARG A 91 -10.63 -7.04 -17.99
N LEU A 92 -9.73 -6.15 -18.38
CA LEU A 92 -8.34 -6.09 -17.90
C LEU A 92 -8.22 -5.88 -16.38
N TRP A 93 -9.05 -5.00 -15.81
CA TRP A 93 -8.87 -4.52 -14.44
C TRP A 93 -9.51 -5.46 -13.42
N TYR A 94 -8.69 -6.38 -12.91
CA TYR A 94 -9.11 -7.43 -12.00
C TYR A 94 -9.43 -6.91 -10.60
N GLU A 95 -8.53 -6.11 -10.06
CA GLU A 95 -8.57 -5.67 -8.67
C GLU A 95 -8.15 -4.21 -8.51
N SER A 96 -8.83 -3.52 -7.60
CA SER A 96 -8.49 -2.18 -7.14
C SER A 96 -8.63 -2.12 -5.63
N ASP A 97 -7.50 -1.83 -5.00
CA ASP A 97 -7.39 -1.65 -3.57
C ASP A 97 -7.30 -0.16 -3.29
N PHE A 98 -8.12 0.29 -2.34
CA PHE A 98 -7.99 1.59 -1.70
C PHE A 98 -7.64 1.36 -0.24
N TYR A 99 -6.66 2.09 0.26
CA TYR A 99 -6.29 2.00 1.67
C TYR A 99 -6.02 3.37 2.26
N SER A 100 -6.30 3.48 3.56
CA SER A 100 -6.02 4.66 4.38
C SER A 100 -5.55 4.24 5.76
N THR A 101 -4.41 4.77 6.19
CA THR A 101 -3.78 4.45 7.47
C THR A 101 -3.56 5.70 8.29
N LEU A 102 -4.05 5.71 9.52
CA LEU A 102 -3.64 6.67 10.54
C LEU A 102 -2.59 6.01 11.44
N ALA A 103 -1.41 6.58 11.51
CA ALA A 103 -0.33 6.15 12.41
C ALA A 103 -0.06 7.23 13.47
N LEU A 104 0.02 6.81 14.73
CA LEU A 104 0.28 7.67 15.88
C LEU A 104 1.52 7.16 16.61
N GLU A 105 2.54 7.99 16.72
CA GLU A 105 3.71 7.74 17.55
C GLU A 105 3.50 8.37 18.92
N VAL A 106 3.52 7.55 19.97
CA VAL A 106 3.25 7.94 21.35
C VAL A 106 4.39 7.53 22.28
N GLY A 107 4.67 8.38 23.27
CA GLY A 107 5.71 8.14 24.26
C GLY A 107 7.10 8.03 23.65
N ASP A 108 7.88 7.06 24.11
CA ASP A 108 9.27 6.85 23.70
C ASP A 108 9.37 5.80 22.57
N GLY A 109 8.62 6.03 21.48
CA GLY A 109 8.77 5.28 20.22
C GLY A 109 7.67 4.25 19.89
N VAL A 110 6.63 4.13 20.72
CA VAL A 110 5.52 3.21 20.39
C VAL A 110 4.69 3.80 19.26
N THR A 111 4.50 3.07 18.17
CA THR A 111 3.61 3.46 17.07
C THR A 111 2.37 2.59 17.05
N VAL A 112 1.19 3.20 17.06
CA VAL A 112 -0.09 2.53 16.86
C VAL A 112 -0.67 2.95 15.52
N GLY A 113 -1.03 1.97 14.70
CA GLY A 113 -1.59 2.19 13.36
C GLY A 113 -2.99 1.59 13.25
N THR A 114 -3.91 2.30 12.60
CA THR A 114 -5.18 1.75 12.13
C THR A 114 -5.26 1.94 10.62
N THR A 115 -5.53 0.85 9.89
CA THR A 115 -5.65 0.84 8.43
C THR A 115 -7.05 0.38 8.03
N TYR A 116 -7.72 1.17 7.22
CA TYR A 116 -8.88 0.73 6.45
C TYR A 116 -8.42 0.31 5.05
N THR A 117 -8.89 -0.84 4.57
CA THR A 117 -8.65 -1.29 3.20
C THR A 117 -9.97 -1.72 2.57
N ALA A 118 -10.23 -1.25 1.35
CA ALA A 118 -11.32 -1.71 0.50
C ALA A 118 -10.75 -2.42 -0.72
N TYR A 119 -10.97 -3.73 -0.81
CA TYR A 119 -10.65 -4.55 -1.97
C TYR A 119 -11.87 -4.58 -2.88
N THR A 120 -11.71 -4.15 -4.12
CA THR A 120 -12.80 -4.11 -5.10
C THR A 120 -12.40 -4.79 -6.40
N SER A 121 -13.39 -5.26 -7.16
CA SER A 121 -13.17 -5.89 -8.46
C SER A 121 -13.82 -5.07 -9.57
N PRO A 122 -13.08 -4.19 -10.26
CA PRO A 122 -13.62 -3.40 -11.37
C PRO A 122 -14.14 -4.25 -12.53
N ASN A 123 -13.59 -5.43 -12.74
CA ASN A 123 -14.11 -6.40 -13.71
C ASN A 123 -15.22 -7.32 -13.15
N SER A 124 -15.63 -7.15 -11.90
CA SER A 124 -16.70 -7.92 -11.26
C SER A 124 -16.40 -9.42 -11.08
N SER A 125 -15.12 -9.80 -10.99
CA SER A 125 -14.72 -11.20 -10.73
C SER A 125 -14.98 -11.65 -9.29
N PHE A 126 -15.13 -10.71 -8.35
CA PHE A 126 -15.46 -10.99 -6.95
C PHE A 126 -16.20 -9.82 -6.28
N SER A 127 -16.83 -10.09 -5.14
CA SER A 127 -17.53 -9.07 -4.33
C SER A 127 -16.56 -8.26 -3.48
N ALA A 128 -16.85 -6.97 -3.28
CA ALA A 128 -15.98 -6.10 -2.50
C ALA A 128 -15.84 -6.56 -1.04
N VAL A 129 -14.64 -6.45 -0.50
CA VAL A 129 -14.32 -6.74 0.90
C VAL A 129 -13.74 -5.48 1.54
N LYS A 130 -14.17 -5.15 2.76
CA LYS A 130 -13.68 -3.99 3.51
C LYS A 130 -13.16 -4.46 4.85
N GLU A 131 -11.96 -4.04 5.21
CA GLU A 131 -11.24 -4.51 6.39
C GLU A 131 -10.74 -3.33 7.21
N LEU A 132 -10.64 -3.56 8.52
CA LEU A 132 -9.90 -2.73 9.45
C LEU A 132 -8.78 -3.58 10.05
N SER A 133 -7.56 -3.07 9.99
CA SER A 133 -6.37 -3.67 10.58
C SER A 133 -5.77 -2.74 11.61
N PHE A 134 -5.22 -3.33 12.67
CA PHE A 134 -4.57 -2.61 13.76
C PHE A 134 -3.14 -3.13 13.90
N GLY A 135 -2.19 -2.21 14.01
CA GLY A 135 -0.78 -2.53 14.18
C GLY A 135 -0.20 -1.80 15.38
N VAL A 136 0.74 -2.44 16.07
CA VAL A 136 1.57 -1.82 17.10
C VAL A 136 3.02 -2.13 16.77
N GLY A 137 3.86 -1.10 16.79
CA GLY A 137 5.31 -1.19 16.62
C GLY A 137 6.05 -0.44 17.73
N THR A 138 7.33 -0.75 17.89
CA THR A 138 8.28 -0.11 18.82
C THR A 138 9.59 0.17 18.10
#